data_AF-V4UEK2-F1
#
_entry.id   AF-V4UEK2-F1
#
_cell.length_a   1.000
_cell.length_b   1.000
_cell.length_c   1.000
_cell.angle_alpha   90.00
_cell.angle_beta   90.00
_cell.angle_gamma   90.00
#
_symmetry.space_group_name_H-M   'P 1'
#
loop_
_entity.id
_entity.type
_entity.pdbx_description
1 polymer ?
#
loop_
_entity_poly.entity_id
_entity_poly.type
_entity_poly.pdbx_seq_one_letter_code
_entity_poly.pdbx_strand_id
1 'polypeptide(L)'
;MAVCCDLEVDVNGQETFMVDKKIITSYSCRLSKLFGKSVGIEKNLKVIFHDFPGGAEGFELVLRFCYNGRIDITPSNISLLHSAAQFMEMNKSASEKHNLLEQTEKSLEEIKYWTWQELLIALKQCQDFLLIANSAGVLGRCLDSLAGRLALTSESSPCASTSSPDSSSVRFSSDSRSTESLKNSFTRSTWWFEDLLLLSPKLVEMVTKSMVSRNIDHAIISKFLLFYHKSKSSAATADEKCKIVETIIDMLYTLDQSSVSCKSLFGFLRVSLSFNLSKSSRSKLESMIGYQMDQATLDNLLVPSPHGTNYLYDVNLVLRFLKAFIQRGGFQVSLMPMQKVASLMDLYMAEVAPDPCLKPSKFLALAKALPDSARESQDKMYHAIDLFFEVLH
;
A
#
# COMPACT_ATOMS: atom_id res chain seq x y z
N MET A 1 -49.88 13.09 -9.60
CA MET A 1 -49.45 14.44 -10.02
C MET A 1 -48.68 14.28 -11.33
N ALA A 2 -48.98 15.06 -12.36
CA ALA A 2 -48.21 15.03 -13.60
C ALA A 2 -46.78 15.52 -13.30
N VAL A 3 -45.77 14.72 -13.64
CA VAL A 3 -44.36 15.11 -13.51
C VAL A 3 -44.11 16.21 -14.54
N CYS A 4 -43.81 17.42 -14.06
CA CYS A 4 -43.50 18.54 -14.95
C CYS A 4 -41.97 18.68 -14.96
N CYS A 5 -41.32 18.18 -16.00
CA CYS A 5 -39.87 18.34 -16.16
C CYS A 5 -39.55 19.76 -16.61
N ASP A 6 -39.38 20.68 -15.66
CA ASP A 6 -39.21 22.12 -15.86
C ASP A 6 -37.78 22.62 -15.56
N LEU A 7 -36.85 21.70 -15.25
CA LEU A 7 -35.44 21.98 -14.98
C LEU A 7 -34.53 21.05 -15.79
N GLU A 8 -33.56 21.64 -16.50
CA GLU A 8 -32.46 20.93 -17.15
C GLU A 8 -31.24 20.88 -16.22
N VAL A 9 -30.67 19.70 -15.98
CA VAL A 9 -29.48 19.53 -15.14
C VAL A 9 -28.39 18.84 -15.94
N ASP A 10 -27.33 19.57 -16.25
CA ASP A 10 -26.11 19.04 -16.85
C ASP A 10 -25.15 18.59 -15.74
N VAL A 11 -24.73 17.33 -15.79
CA VAL A 11 -23.85 16.73 -14.78
C VAL A 11 -22.49 16.47 -15.40
N ASN A 12 -21.49 17.24 -14.97
CA ASN A 12 -20.09 17.13 -15.38
C ASN A 12 -19.86 17.20 -16.90
N GLY A 13 -20.81 17.74 -17.69
CA GLY A 13 -20.75 17.69 -19.16
C GLY A 13 -20.90 16.29 -19.75
N GLN A 14 -21.30 15.30 -18.95
CA GLN A 14 -21.45 13.90 -19.36
C GLN A 14 -22.87 13.64 -19.88
N GLU A 15 -23.86 13.95 -19.06
CA GLU A 15 -25.28 13.73 -19.35
C GLU A 15 -26.13 14.89 -18.86
N THR A 16 -27.26 15.09 -19.53
CA THR A 16 -28.24 16.12 -19.20
C THR A 16 -29.58 15.47 -18.83
N PHE A 17 -30.10 15.82 -17.66
CA PHE A 17 -31.32 15.28 -17.10
C PHE A 17 -32.44 16.32 -17.12
N MET A 18 -33.63 15.89 -17.53
CA MET A 18 -34.84 16.71 -17.45
C MET A 18 -35.65 16.29 -16.22
N VAL A 19 -35.76 17.20 -15.26
CA VAL A 19 -36.26 16.89 -13.92
C VAL A 19 -37.29 17.91 -13.44
N ASP A 20 -38.09 17.50 -12.46
CA ASP A 20 -39.09 18.36 -11.81
C ASP A 20 -38.40 19.15 -10.70
N LYS A 21 -38.34 20.47 -10.89
CA LYS A 21 -37.71 21.41 -9.96
C LYS A 21 -38.27 21.27 -8.56
N LYS A 22 -39.59 21.12 -8.42
CA LYS A 22 -40.24 21.07 -7.09
C LYS A 22 -39.84 19.82 -6.33
N ILE A 23 -39.81 18.68 -7.02
CA ILE A 23 -39.42 17.40 -6.40
C ILE A 23 -37.98 17.51 -5.90
N ILE A 24 -37.03 17.87 -6.75
CA ILE A 24 -35.61 17.85 -6.33
C ILE A 24 -35.32 18.92 -5.27
N THR A 25 -35.89 20.11 -5.38
CA THR A 25 -35.67 21.17 -4.37
C THR A 25 -36.25 20.81 -3.00
N SER A 26 -37.27 19.97 -2.93
CA SER A 26 -37.77 19.44 -1.64
C SER A 26 -36.84 18.41 -0.98
N TYR A 27 -35.78 17.95 -1.67
CA TYR A 27 -34.79 17.04 -1.08
C TYR A 27 -33.38 17.64 -1.03
N SER A 28 -33.07 18.65 -1.85
CA SER A 28 -31.75 19.27 -1.91
C SER A 28 -31.74 20.68 -1.34
N CYS A 29 -31.08 20.88 -0.20
CA CYS A 29 -30.86 22.23 0.33
C CYS A 29 -30.04 23.10 -0.63
N ARG A 30 -29.06 22.51 -1.33
CA ARG A 30 -28.22 23.23 -2.28
C ARG A 30 -29.05 23.84 -3.40
N LEU A 31 -29.92 23.06 -4.04
CA LEU A 31 -30.79 23.56 -5.10
C LEU A 31 -31.91 24.46 -4.55
N SER A 32 -32.46 24.16 -3.38
CA SER A 32 -33.44 25.05 -2.72
C SER A 32 -32.86 26.45 -2.48
N LYS A 33 -31.61 26.55 -1.98
CA LYS A 33 -30.90 27.84 -1.82
C LYS A 33 -30.58 28.52 -3.15
N LEU A 34 -30.26 27.74 -4.19
CA LEU A 34 -29.96 28.26 -5.53
C LEU A 34 -31.19 28.95 -6.13
N PHE A 35 -32.34 28.27 -6.08
CA PHE A 35 -33.58 28.78 -6.69
C PHE A 35 -34.39 29.70 -5.78
N GLY A 36 -34.26 29.60 -4.45
CA GLY A 36 -34.94 30.49 -3.50
C GLY A 36 -34.50 31.96 -3.60
N LYS A 37 -33.37 32.22 -4.28
CA LYS A 37 -32.87 33.56 -4.59
C LYS A 37 -33.37 34.12 -5.92
N SER A 38 -34.02 33.32 -6.78
CA SER A 38 -34.52 33.80 -8.08
C SER A 38 -35.99 34.21 -7.97
N VAL A 39 -36.26 35.50 -8.23
CA VAL A 39 -37.60 36.12 -8.11
C VAL A 39 -38.38 36.07 -9.43
N GLY A 40 -37.80 35.50 -10.51
CA GLY A 40 -38.38 35.49 -11.85
C GLY A 40 -38.96 34.14 -12.28
N ILE A 41 -40.05 34.18 -13.05
CA ILE A 41 -40.57 33.04 -13.83
C ILE A 41 -39.64 32.86 -15.04
N GLU A 42 -38.43 32.36 -14.81
CA GLU A 42 -37.53 31.98 -15.90
C GLU A 42 -38.05 30.70 -16.53
N LYS A 43 -38.55 30.81 -17.77
CA LYS A 43 -38.82 29.65 -18.61
C LYS A 43 -37.47 29.14 -19.10
N ASN A 44 -37.20 27.84 -18.90
CA ASN A 44 -35.97 27.11 -19.23
C ASN A 44 -34.83 27.31 -18.22
N LEU A 45 -35.02 26.79 -17.01
CA LEU A 45 -33.96 26.74 -16.00
C LEU A 45 -32.96 25.65 -16.36
N LYS A 46 -31.66 26.01 -16.36
CA LYS A 46 -30.56 25.07 -16.50
C LYS A 46 -29.60 25.18 -15.33
N VAL A 47 -29.24 24.05 -14.74
CA VAL A 47 -28.17 23.94 -13.73
C VAL A 47 -27.06 23.10 -14.30
N ILE A 48 -25.82 23.52 -14.06
CA ILE A 48 -24.63 22.76 -14.44
C ILE A 48 -23.90 22.40 -13.14
N PHE A 49 -23.75 21.11 -12.89
CA PHE A 49 -22.89 20.62 -11.83
C PHE A 49 -21.51 20.35 -12.38
N HIS A 50 -20.51 21.01 -11.78
CA HIS A 50 -19.11 20.66 -11.94
C HIS A 50 -18.72 19.72 -10.79
N ASP A 51 -17.99 18.65 -11.11
CA ASP A 51 -17.46 17.66 -10.17
C ASP A 51 -18.52 16.99 -9.27
N PHE A 52 -19.72 16.72 -9.81
CA PHE A 52 -20.74 15.94 -9.12
C PHE A 52 -20.19 14.55 -8.76
N PRO A 53 -20.27 14.10 -7.49
CA PRO A 53 -19.78 12.80 -7.08
C PRO A 53 -20.46 11.64 -7.79
N GLY A 54 -19.67 10.79 -8.47
CA GLY A 54 -20.21 9.69 -9.27
C GLY A 54 -20.75 10.07 -10.64
N GLY A 55 -20.62 11.34 -11.06
CA GLY A 55 -21.09 11.81 -12.35
C GLY A 55 -22.57 11.56 -12.58
N ALA A 56 -22.92 11.22 -13.82
CA ALA A 56 -24.30 10.95 -14.23
C ALA A 56 -24.94 9.80 -13.43
N GLU A 57 -24.21 8.71 -13.18
CA GLU A 57 -24.69 7.56 -12.40
C GLU A 57 -25.03 7.95 -10.96
N GLY A 58 -24.13 8.68 -10.30
CA GLY A 58 -24.37 9.20 -8.94
C GLY A 58 -25.61 10.10 -8.88
N PHE A 59 -25.81 10.93 -9.90
CA PHE A 59 -26.98 11.80 -9.97
C PHE A 59 -28.27 11.01 -10.23
N GLU A 60 -28.25 10.01 -11.11
CA GLU A 60 -29.40 9.13 -11.36
C GLU A 60 -29.86 8.44 -10.07
N LEU A 61 -28.93 7.93 -9.26
CA LEU A 61 -29.24 7.32 -7.96
C LEU A 61 -29.95 8.30 -7.00
N VAL A 62 -29.48 9.56 -6.96
CA VAL A 62 -30.16 10.63 -6.19
C VAL A 62 -31.56 10.90 -6.73
N LEU A 63 -31.74 10.95 -8.06
CA LEU A 63 -33.05 11.14 -8.67
C LEU A 63 -34.01 10.01 -8.32
N ARG A 64 -33.56 8.75 -8.43
CA ARG A 64 -34.36 7.58 -8.04
C ARG A 64 -34.87 7.70 -6.61
N PHE A 65 -34.02 8.17 -5.69
CA PHE A 65 -34.43 8.45 -4.32
C PHE A 65 -35.45 9.60 -4.24
N CYS A 66 -35.21 10.74 -4.87
CA CYS A 66 -36.09 11.91 -4.82
C CYS A 66 -37.52 11.61 -5.36
N TYR A 67 -37.61 10.83 -6.45
CA TYR A 67 -38.89 10.50 -7.07
C TYR A 67 -39.62 9.35 -6.36
N ASN A 68 -38.90 8.36 -5.84
CA ASN A 68 -39.53 7.19 -5.22
C ASN A 68 -39.64 7.29 -3.69
N GLY A 69 -38.94 8.24 -3.06
CA GLY A 69 -38.81 8.41 -1.61
C GLY A 69 -37.96 7.33 -0.90
N ARG A 70 -37.49 6.32 -1.64
CA ARG A 70 -36.68 5.21 -1.12
C ARG A 70 -35.71 4.71 -2.18
N ILE A 71 -34.58 4.20 -1.73
CA ILE A 71 -33.60 3.49 -2.55
C ILE A 71 -32.96 2.39 -1.73
N ASP A 72 -32.67 1.26 -2.35
CA ASP A 72 -31.97 0.17 -1.69
C ASP A 72 -30.48 0.53 -1.59
N ILE A 73 -30.00 0.71 -0.36
CA ILE A 73 -28.60 1.01 -0.07
C ILE A 73 -27.85 -0.31 0.03
N THR A 74 -26.89 -0.50 -0.86
CA THR A 74 -26.06 -1.70 -0.96
C THR A 74 -24.58 -1.31 -0.85
N PRO A 75 -23.68 -2.26 -0.53
CA PRO A 75 -22.25 -2.00 -0.50
C PRO A 75 -21.70 -1.49 -1.85
N SER A 76 -22.36 -1.80 -2.96
CA SER A 76 -21.94 -1.34 -4.29
C SER A 76 -22.31 0.11 -4.61
N ASN A 77 -23.30 0.70 -3.93
CA ASN A 77 -23.78 2.05 -4.25
C ASN A 77 -23.65 3.05 -3.09
N ILE A 78 -23.41 2.58 -1.86
CA ILE A 78 -23.40 3.40 -0.65
C ILE A 78 -22.40 4.56 -0.70
N SER A 79 -21.20 4.33 -1.24
CA SER A 79 -20.16 5.36 -1.36
C SER A 79 -20.61 6.50 -2.30
N LEU A 80 -21.26 6.13 -3.41
CA LEU A 80 -21.81 7.07 -4.38
C LEU A 80 -22.99 7.83 -3.78
N LEU A 81 -23.96 7.12 -3.21
CA LEU A 81 -25.14 7.70 -2.56
C LEU A 81 -24.77 8.68 -1.45
N HIS A 82 -23.83 8.31 -0.57
CA HIS A 82 -23.40 9.16 0.52
C HIS A 82 -22.73 10.44 0.00
N SER A 83 -21.80 10.30 -0.95
CA SER A 83 -21.07 11.44 -1.51
C SER A 83 -22.01 12.38 -2.29
N ALA A 84 -22.94 11.82 -3.07
CA ALA A 84 -23.92 12.59 -3.85
C ALA A 84 -24.96 13.27 -2.93
N ALA A 85 -25.46 12.58 -1.91
CA ALA A 85 -26.36 13.15 -0.91
C ALA A 85 -25.70 14.30 -0.13
N GLN A 86 -24.42 14.14 0.22
CA GLN A 86 -23.64 15.19 0.86
C GLN A 86 -23.45 16.40 -0.07
N PHE A 87 -23.10 16.17 -1.34
CA PHE A 87 -22.96 17.24 -2.33
C PHE A 87 -24.28 18.00 -2.54
N MET A 88 -25.41 17.30 -2.56
CA MET A 88 -26.73 17.88 -2.73
C MET A 88 -27.30 18.50 -1.44
N GLU A 89 -26.57 18.39 -0.33
CA GLU A 89 -26.99 18.82 1.01
C GLU A 89 -28.35 18.23 1.40
N MET A 90 -28.57 16.94 1.12
CA MET A 90 -29.83 16.23 1.42
C MET A 90 -29.91 15.86 2.90
N ASN A 91 -30.03 16.86 3.77
CA ASN A 91 -30.11 16.68 5.22
C ASN A 91 -31.57 16.84 5.73
N LYS A 92 -31.79 16.70 7.05
CA LYS A 92 -33.12 16.80 7.69
C LYS A 92 -33.84 18.13 7.41
N SER A 93 -33.09 19.20 7.15
CA SER A 93 -33.69 20.50 6.83
C SER A 93 -34.26 20.56 5.41
N ALA A 94 -33.92 19.60 4.55
CA ALA A 94 -34.45 19.52 3.20
C ALA A 94 -35.83 18.84 3.14
N SER A 95 -35.99 17.69 3.81
CA SER A 95 -37.21 16.87 3.76
C SER A 95 -37.60 16.33 5.14
N GLU A 96 -38.86 16.54 5.54
CA GLU A 96 -39.41 16.03 6.80
C GLU A 96 -39.66 14.50 6.79
N LYS A 97 -39.73 13.86 5.61
CA LYS A 97 -40.16 12.45 5.50
C LYS A 97 -39.03 11.47 5.30
N HIS A 98 -38.06 11.75 4.41
CA HIS A 98 -36.98 10.81 4.08
C HIS A 98 -35.68 11.56 3.74
N ASN A 99 -34.61 11.26 4.49
CA ASN A 99 -33.29 11.86 4.33
C ASN A 99 -32.29 10.79 3.84
N LEU A 100 -31.76 10.97 2.63
CA LEU A 100 -30.81 10.03 2.02
C LEU A 100 -29.47 10.00 2.77
N LEU A 101 -28.96 11.18 3.18
CA LEU A 101 -27.68 11.25 3.90
C LEU A 101 -27.74 10.44 5.20
N GLU A 102 -28.81 10.59 5.98
CA GLU A 102 -29.01 9.82 7.23
C GLU A 102 -29.23 8.34 6.99
N GLN A 103 -29.94 7.96 5.93
CA GLN A 103 -30.09 6.56 5.57
C GLN A 103 -28.73 5.94 5.23
N THR A 104 -27.89 6.64 4.46
CA THR A 104 -26.53 6.17 4.17
C THR A 104 -25.65 6.14 5.41
N GLU A 105 -25.71 7.14 6.30
CA GLU A 105 -24.97 7.14 7.57
C GLU A 105 -25.35 5.96 8.45
N LYS A 106 -26.65 5.68 8.58
CA LYS A 106 -27.15 4.51 9.33
C LYS A 106 -26.66 3.20 8.72
N SER A 107 -26.71 3.05 7.39
CA SER A 107 -26.15 1.88 6.71
C SER A 107 -24.64 1.74 6.91
N LEU A 108 -23.89 2.86 7.02
CA LEU A 108 -22.45 2.84 7.32
C LEU A 108 -22.15 2.44 8.77
N GLU A 109 -23.05 2.71 9.73
CA GLU A 109 -22.92 2.20 11.11
C GLU A 109 -23.05 0.67 11.19
N GLU A 110 -23.75 0.08 10.22
CA GLU A 110 -23.97 -1.36 10.11
C GLU A 110 -22.81 -2.11 9.38
N ILE A 111 -21.76 -1.41 8.94
CA ILE A 111 -20.57 -1.99 8.26
C ILE A 111 -19.94 -3.16 9.06
N LYS A 112 -20.02 -3.13 10.39
CA LYS A 112 -19.50 -4.22 11.24
C LYS A 112 -20.19 -5.56 10.98
N TYR A 113 -21.42 -5.55 10.47
CA TYR A 113 -22.22 -6.75 10.19
C TYR A 113 -22.12 -7.22 8.74
N TRP A 114 -21.52 -6.44 7.84
CA TRP A 114 -21.35 -6.85 6.45
C TRP A 114 -20.49 -8.11 6.35
N THR A 115 -20.71 -8.91 5.32
CA THR A 115 -19.79 -9.99 4.94
C THR A 115 -18.46 -9.40 4.46
N TRP A 116 -17.42 -10.24 4.40
CA TRP A 116 -16.13 -9.84 3.85
C TRP A 116 -16.23 -9.39 2.39
N GLN A 117 -16.99 -10.12 1.58
CA GLN A 117 -17.23 -9.80 0.16
C GLN A 117 -17.92 -8.44 -0.02
N GLU A 118 -18.95 -8.15 0.77
CA GLU A 118 -19.64 -6.85 0.75
C GLU A 118 -18.70 -5.68 1.06
N LEU A 119 -17.81 -5.85 2.06
CA LEU A 119 -16.81 -4.85 2.39
C LEU A 119 -15.82 -4.60 1.25
N LEU A 120 -15.37 -5.67 0.57
CA LEU A 120 -14.47 -5.55 -0.59
C LEU A 120 -15.15 -4.88 -1.78
N ILE A 121 -16.43 -5.18 -2.02
CA ILE A 121 -17.21 -4.51 -3.06
C ILE A 121 -17.28 -3.00 -2.77
N ALA A 122 -17.58 -2.60 -1.53
CA ALA A 122 -17.62 -1.19 -1.15
C ALA A 122 -16.26 -0.49 -1.29
N LEU A 123 -15.17 -1.15 -0.90
CA LEU A 123 -13.81 -0.62 -1.08
C LEU A 123 -13.44 -0.46 -2.55
N LYS A 124 -13.79 -1.45 -3.39
CA LYS A 124 -13.57 -1.38 -4.83
C LYS A 124 -14.34 -0.21 -5.45
N GLN A 125 -15.59 0.01 -5.05
CA GLN A 125 -16.37 1.17 -5.51
C GLN A 125 -15.74 2.49 -5.07
N CYS A 126 -15.20 2.57 -3.85
CA CYS A 126 -14.42 3.74 -3.43
C CYS A 126 -13.19 4.00 -4.32
N GLN A 127 -12.63 2.96 -4.97
CA GLN A 127 -11.49 3.10 -5.88
C GLN A 127 -11.80 3.94 -7.11
N ASP A 128 -12.96 3.69 -7.71
CA ASP A 128 -13.35 4.32 -8.96
C ASP A 128 -13.67 5.82 -8.75
N PHE A 129 -13.98 6.20 -7.50
CA PHE A 129 -14.36 7.56 -7.11
C PHE A 129 -13.41 8.22 -6.08
N LEU A 130 -12.21 7.63 -5.88
CA LEU A 130 -11.23 8.00 -4.85
C LEU A 130 -10.61 9.40 -5.04
N LEU A 131 -10.91 10.08 -6.14
CA LEU A 131 -10.46 11.45 -6.44
C LEU A 131 -11.46 12.53 -6.00
N ILE A 132 -12.67 12.14 -5.57
CA ILE A 132 -13.71 13.08 -5.17
C ILE A 132 -13.64 13.25 -3.66
N ALA A 133 -13.31 14.46 -3.19
CA ALA A 133 -12.98 14.80 -1.79
C ALA A 133 -14.03 14.37 -0.73
N ASN A 134 -15.23 13.98 -1.16
CA ASN A 134 -16.38 13.70 -0.29
C ASN A 134 -16.57 12.20 0.05
N SER A 135 -15.85 11.27 -0.59
CA SER A 135 -15.94 9.83 -0.27
C SER A 135 -15.02 9.38 0.87
N ALA A 136 -14.18 10.29 1.40
CA ALA A 136 -13.15 9.99 2.41
C ALA A 136 -13.72 9.38 3.70
N GLY A 137 -14.92 9.80 4.12
CA GLY A 137 -15.58 9.28 5.32
C GLY A 137 -16.01 7.81 5.18
N VAL A 138 -16.60 7.45 4.03
CA VAL A 138 -17.01 6.07 3.74
C VAL A 138 -15.79 5.16 3.62
N LEU A 139 -14.80 5.60 2.83
CA LEU A 139 -13.56 4.86 2.64
C LEU A 139 -12.84 4.62 3.97
N GLY A 140 -12.73 5.64 4.82
CA GLY A 140 -12.13 5.50 6.16
C GLY A 140 -12.82 4.42 7.01
N ARG A 141 -14.15 4.43 7.09
CA ARG A 141 -14.91 3.42 7.84
C ARG A 141 -14.74 2.01 7.28
N CYS A 142 -14.70 1.87 5.95
CA CYS A 142 -14.46 0.58 5.30
C CYS A 142 -13.04 0.06 5.59
N LEU A 143 -12.02 0.92 5.52
CA LEU A 143 -10.63 0.59 5.85
C LEU A 143 -10.47 0.22 7.33
N ASP A 144 -11.12 0.97 8.23
CA ASP A 144 -11.11 0.70 9.67
C ASP A 144 -11.78 -0.65 10.00
N SER A 145 -12.90 -0.95 9.35
CA SER A 145 -13.59 -2.24 9.49
C SER A 145 -12.74 -3.39 8.95
N LEU A 146 -12.09 -3.20 7.78
CA LEU A 146 -11.20 -4.19 7.19
C LEU A 146 -10.03 -4.48 8.12
N ALA A 147 -9.32 -3.44 8.56
CA ALA A 147 -8.19 -3.58 9.46
C ALA A 147 -8.60 -4.18 10.82
N GLY A 148 -9.77 -3.79 11.34
CA GLY A 148 -10.34 -4.38 12.55
C GLY A 148 -10.61 -5.88 12.44
N ARG A 149 -11.18 -6.33 11.32
CA ARG A 149 -11.41 -7.78 11.06
C ARG A 149 -10.09 -8.55 10.96
N LEU A 150 -9.10 -7.98 10.28
CA LEU A 150 -7.79 -8.61 10.15
C LEU A 150 -7.07 -8.72 11.50
N ALA A 151 -7.15 -7.69 12.33
CA ALA A 151 -6.59 -7.71 13.69
C ALA A 151 -7.24 -8.82 14.54
N LEU A 152 -8.58 -8.96 14.51
CA LEU A 152 -9.28 -10.01 15.25
C LEU A 152 -8.89 -11.43 14.80
N THR A 153 -8.63 -11.63 13.51
CA THR A 153 -8.17 -12.94 13.00
C THR A 153 -6.75 -13.27 13.45
N SER A 154 -5.91 -12.25 13.68
CA SER A 154 -4.55 -12.43 14.19
C SER A 154 -4.50 -12.79 15.68
N GLU A 155 -5.49 -12.36 16.47
CA GLU A 155 -5.59 -12.65 17.92
C GLU A 155 -6.20 -14.03 18.24
N SER A 156 -6.90 -14.66 17.28
CA SER A 156 -7.50 -15.99 17.47
C SER A 156 -6.47 -17.14 17.39
N SER A 157 -5.46 -17.07 18.24
CA SER A 157 -4.66 -18.21 18.65
C SER A 157 -4.94 -18.56 20.11
N PRO A 158 -5.96 -19.40 20.36
CA PRO A 158 -5.91 -20.34 21.46
C PRO A 158 -5.83 -21.76 20.87
N CYS A 159 -4.83 -22.52 21.32
CA CYS A 159 -4.85 -23.97 21.24
C CYS A 159 -6.21 -24.48 21.75
N ALA A 160 -7.02 -25.04 20.85
CA ALA A 160 -8.14 -25.89 21.21
C ALA A 160 -8.32 -26.91 20.08
N SER A 161 -7.74 -28.08 20.31
CA SER A 161 -8.03 -29.29 19.56
C SER A 161 -9.52 -29.62 19.73
N THR A 162 -10.32 -29.40 18.70
CA THR A 162 -11.59 -30.09 18.52
C THR A 162 -11.60 -30.66 17.11
N SER A 163 -11.01 -31.85 17.00
CA SER A 163 -11.21 -32.76 15.88
C SER A 163 -12.69 -33.14 15.81
N SER A 164 -13.30 -32.97 14.64
CA SER A 164 -14.35 -33.88 14.19
C SER A 164 -14.07 -34.23 12.72
N PRO A 165 -14.10 -35.52 12.36
CA PRO A 165 -13.78 -35.99 11.02
C PRO A 165 -15.05 -35.98 10.16
N ASP A 166 -14.90 -35.64 8.88
CA ASP A 166 -15.52 -36.38 7.76
C ASP A 166 -15.31 -35.63 6.44
N SER A 167 -14.28 -36.04 5.70
CA SER A 167 -14.42 -36.41 4.29
C SER A 167 -13.12 -37.03 3.82
N SER A 168 -13.25 -38.25 3.30
CA SER A 168 -12.20 -39.13 2.81
C SER A 168 -11.36 -38.49 1.70
N SER A 169 -10.05 -38.37 1.93
CA SER A 169 -9.07 -38.42 0.86
C SER A 169 -7.72 -38.91 1.40
N VAL A 170 -7.43 -40.16 1.03
CA VAL A 170 -6.12 -40.81 0.84
C VAL A 170 -4.96 -40.36 1.75
N ARG A 171 -4.66 -41.22 2.73
CA ARG A 171 -3.45 -41.17 3.56
C ARG A 171 -2.20 -41.40 2.69
N PHE A 172 -1.21 -40.52 2.82
CA PHE A 172 0.19 -40.91 2.75
C PHE A 172 0.85 -40.57 4.09
N SER A 173 1.18 -41.62 4.85
CA SER A 173 2.03 -41.50 6.03
C SER A 173 3.46 -41.16 5.62
N SER A 174 4.02 -40.11 6.22
CA SER A 174 5.42 -40.08 6.60
C SER A 174 5.56 -39.23 7.85
N ASP A 175 6.23 -39.81 8.83
CA ASP A 175 6.60 -39.16 10.08
C ASP A 175 7.33 -37.84 9.82
N SER A 176 6.75 -36.73 10.28
CA SER A 176 7.48 -35.51 10.61
C SER A 176 6.68 -34.72 11.63
N ARG A 177 7.06 -34.90 12.90
CA ARG A 177 6.67 -34.04 14.02
C ARG A 177 6.97 -32.57 13.67
N SER A 178 5.94 -31.71 13.81
CA SER A 178 6.01 -30.24 13.98
C SER A 178 5.85 -29.29 12.76
N THR A 179 5.50 -29.74 11.55
CA THR A 179 5.29 -28.80 10.40
C THR A 179 3.83 -28.48 10.08
N GLU A 180 2.88 -29.30 10.53
CA GLU A 180 1.47 -29.16 10.17
C GLU A 180 0.79 -27.98 10.88
N SER A 181 1.17 -27.69 12.13
CA SER A 181 0.69 -26.53 12.88
C SER A 181 1.19 -25.20 12.31
N LEU A 182 2.46 -25.14 11.88
CA LEU A 182 3.05 -23.96 11.24
C LEU A 182 2.43 -23.69 9.87
N LYS A 183 2.17 -24.74 9.08
CA LYS A 183 1.51 -24.62 7.78
C LYS A 183 0.05 -24.17 7.93
N ASN A 184 -0.67 -24.69 8.92
CA ASN A 184 -2.06 -24.31 9.21
C ASN A 184 -2.17 -22.89 9.81
N SER A 185 -1.18 -22.46 10.61
CA SER A 185 -1.06 -21.08 11.09
C SER A 185 -0.73 -20.10 9.96
N PHE A 186 0.15 -20.50 9.03
CA PHE A 186 0.52 -19.67 7.90
C PHE A 186 -0.66 -19.46 6.94
N THR A 187 -1.36 -20.54 6.56
CA THR A 187 -2.56 -20.44 5.70
C THR A 187 -3.69 -19.64 6.36
N ARG A 188 -3.86 -19.74 7.68
CA ARG A 188 -4.81 -18.91 8.43
C ARG A 188 -4.39 -17.44 8.57
N SER A 189 -3.10 -17.11 8.48
CA SER A 189 -2.64 -15.71 8.53
C SER A 189 -2.70 -14.99 7.17
N THR A 190 -2.76 -15.73 6.06
CA THR A 190 -2.66 -15.21 4.69
C THR A 190 -3.92 -15.40 3.84
N TRP A 191 -5.04 -15.86 4.41
CA TRP A 191 -6.28 -16.16 3.68
C TRP A 191 -6.82 -14.99 2.84
N TRP A 192 -6.56 -13.76 3.26
CA TRP A 192 -7.05 -12.52 2.65
C TRP A 192 -6.12 -11.97 1.54
N PHE A 193 -4.94 -12.56 1.32
CA PHE A 193 -3.94 -11.99 0.42
C PHE A 193 -4.44 -11.91 -1.03
N GLU A 194 -5.07 -12.97 -1.52
CA GLU A 194 -5.62 -13.04 -2.87
C GLU A 194 -6.78 -12.06 -3.07
N ASP A 195 -7.66 -11.95 -2.08
CA ASP A 195 -8.82 -11.08 -2.13
C ASP A 195 -8.44 -9.59 -2.28
N LEU A 196 -7.33 -9.19 -1.64
CA LEU A 196 -6.84 -7.80 -1.72
C LEU A 196 -6.01 -7.52 -2.99
N LEU A 197 -5.71 -8.51 -3.83
CA LEU A 197 -5.05 -8.28 -5.12
C LEU A 197 -5.91 -7.44 -6.06
N LEU A 198 -7.23 -7.39 -5.88
CA LEU A 198 -8.11 -6.58 -6.72
C LEU A 198 -7.92 -5.08 -6.50
N LEU A 199 -7.35 -4.69 -5.35
CA LEU A 199 -7.15 -3.29 -4.99
C LEU A 199 -5.99 -2.65 -5.78
N SER A 200 -6.16 -1.37 -6.12
CA SER A 200 -5.10 -0.53 -6.68
C SER A 200 -3.97 -0.29 -5.69
N PRO A 201 -2.74 0.04 -6.16
CA PRO A 201 -1.62 0.36 -5.27
C PRO A 201 -1.94 1.45 -4.24
N LYS A 202 -2.71 2.47 -4.63
CA LYS A 202 -3.15 3.55 -3.75
C LYS A 202 -4.04 3.05 -2.61
N LEU A 203 -4.99 2.17 -2.90
CA LEU A 203 -5.83 1.57 -1.86
C LEU A 203 -5.04 0.63 -0.96
N VAL A 204 -4.10 -0.14 -1.52
CA VAL A 204 -3.20 -0.98 -0.72
C VAL A 204 -2.39 -0.13 0.25
N GLU A 205 -1.89 1.03 -0.17
CA GLU A 205 -1.20 1.98 0.72
C GLU A 205 -2.10 2.43 1.89
N MET A 206 -3.36 2.76 1.62
CA MET A 206 -4.32 3.16 2.65
C MET A 206 -4.69 2.00 3.59
N VAL A 207 -4.84 0.79 3.04
CA VAL A 207 -5.06 -0.44 3.81
C VAL A 207 -3.86 -0.70 4.72
N THR A 208 -2.63 -0.63 4.21
CA THR A 208 -1.41 -0.83 5.00
C THR A 208 -1.31 0.18 6.14
N LYS A 209 -1.58 1.48 5.90
CA LYS A 209 -1.63 2.48 6.97
C LYS A 209 -2.66 2.14 8.05
N SER A 210 -3.83 1.64 7.64
CA SER A 210 -4.90 1.22 8.56
C SER A 210 -4.55 -0.05 9.33
N MET A 211 -3.81 -0.98 8.71
CA MET A 211 -3.29 -2.18 9.38
C MET A 211 -2.25 -1.82 10.44
N VAL A 212 -1.35 -0.88 10.12
CA VAL A 212 -0.33 -0.37 11.06
C VAL A 212 -0.99 0.34 12.23
N SER A 213 -2.00 1.20 12.00
CA SER A 213 -2.71 1.90 13.09
C SER A 213 -3.49 0.95 14.02
N ARG A 214 -3.80 -0.26 13.55
CA ARG A 214 -4.44 -1.33 14.33
C ARG A 214 -3.44 -2.31 14.95
N ASN A 215 -2.13 -2.02 14.91
CA ASN A 215 -1.06 -2.87 15.44
C ASN A 215 -1.05 -4.30 14.87
N ILE A 216 -1.44 -4.48 13.61
CA ILE A 216 -1.26 -5.78 12.94
C ILE A 216 0.23 -6.04 12.77
N ASP A 217 0.67 -7.28 13.03
CA ASP A 217 2.08 -7.67 12.92
C ASP A 217 2.68 -7.23 11.58
N HIS A 218 3.68 -6.35 11.68
CA HIS A 218 4.39 -5.80 10.53
C HIS A 218 5.03 -6.89 9.66
N ALA A 219 5.39 -8.05 10.22
CA ALA A 219 5.90 -9.19 9.45
C ALA A 219 4.81 -9.85 8.57
N ILE A 220 3.54 -9.78 8.96
CA ILE A 220 2.41 -10.24 8.12
C ILE A 220 2.16 -9.20 7.01
N ILE A 221 2.15 -7.91 7.37
CA ILE A 221 1.99 -6.82 6.40
C ILE A 221 3.10 -6.88 5.35
N SER A 222 4.36 -7.03 5.76
CA SER A 222 5.48 -7.13 4.82
C SER A 222 5.32 -8.32 3.87
N LYS A 223 4.94 -9.51 4.37
CA LYS A 223 4.66 -10.68 3.55
C LYS A 223 3.54 -10.42 2.53
N PHE A 224 2.48 -9.75 2.93
CA PHE A 224 1.40 -9.34 2.02
C PHE A 224 1.92 -8.42 0.93
N LEU A 225 2.71 -7.40 1.27
CA LEU A 225 3.27 -6.47 0.28
C LEU A 225 4.20 -7.17 -0.71
N LEU A 226 5.03 -8.10 -0.24
CA LEU A 226 5.88 -8.95 -1.09
C LEU A 226 5.04 -9.84 -2.02
N PHE A 227 3.95 -10.40 -1.51
CA PHE A 227 3.00 -11.19 -2.29
C PHE A 227 2.31 -10.33 -3.36
N TYR A 228 1.78 -9.17 -2.98
CA TYR A 228 1.13 -8.21 -3.87
C TYR A 228 2.06 -7.78 -5.01
N HIS A 229 3.33 -7.45 -4.69
CA HIS A 229 4.37 -7.16 -5.68
C HIS A 229 4.49 -8.28 -6.72
N LYS A 230 4.69 -9.52 -6.25
CA LYS A 230 4.94 -10.68 -7.10
C LYS A 230 3.75 -10.96 -8.02
N SER A 231 2.54 -10.87 -7.50
CA SER A 231 1.32 -11.16 -8.25
C SER A 231 1.02 -10.07 -9.28
N LYS A 232 1.03 -8.78 -8.90
CA LYS A 232 0.74 -7.67 -9.82
C LYS A 232 1.79 -7.44 -10.89
N SER A 233 3.07 -7.67 -10.57
CA SER A 233 4.16 -7.43 -11.52
C SER A 233 4.22 -8.45 -12.66
N SER A 234 3.49 -9.56 -12.58
CA SER A 234 3.47 -10.60 -13.61
C SER A 234 2.76 -10.15 -14.90
N ALA A 235 1.73 -9.28 -14.80
CA ALA A 235 0.88 -8.87 -15.91
C ALA A 235 1.03 -7.40 -16.33
N ALA A 236 1.83 -6.61 -15.62
CA ALA A 236 1.94 -5.16 -15.81
C ALA A 236 3.00 -4.74 -16.85
N THR A 237 2.88 -3.51 -17.37
CA THR A 237 3.92 -2.86 -18.20
C THR A 237 5.13 -2.45 -17.36
N ALA A 238 6.27 -2.11 -17.99
CA ALA A 238 7.47 -1.73 -17.25
C ALA A 238 7.29 -0.48 -16.37
N ASP A 239 6.55 0.53 -16.85
CA ASP A 239 6.27 1.77 -16.10
C ASP A 239 5.36 1.51 -14.89
N GLU A 240 4.33 0.68 -15.07
CA GLU A 240 3.44 0.26 -13.98
C GLU A 240 4.19 -0.57 -12.93
N LYS A 241 5.08 -1.48 -13.35
CA LYS A 241 5.94 -2.22 -12.43
C LYS A 241 6.81 -1.29 -11.61
N CYS A 242 7.40 -0.26 -12.23
CA CYS A 242 8.20 0.74 -11.53
C CYS A 242 7.38 1.44 -10.43
N LYS A 243 6.18 1.94 -10.77
CA LYS A 243 5.28 2.59 -9.80
C LYS A 243 4.85 1.66 -8.67
N ILE A 244 4.55 0.40 -8.98
CA ILE A 244 4.19 -0.61 -7.97
C ILE A 244 5.37 -0.86 -7.02
N VAL A 245 6.58 -1.03 -7.56
CA VAL A 245 7.80 -1.24 -6.76
C VAL A 245 8.06 -0.03 -5.85
N GLU A 246 7.95 1.19 -6.36
CA GLU A 246 8.12 2.41 -5.55
C GLU A 246 7.12 2.48 -4.40
N THR A 247 5.83 2.26 -4.70
CA THR A 247 4.77 2.27 -3.68
C THR A 247 5.05 1.23 -2.60
N ILE A 248 5.51 0.03 -2.99
CA ILE A 248 5.82 -1.05 -2.06
C ILE A 248 7.04 -0.73 -1.20
N ILE A 249 8.09 -0.17 -1.79
CA ILE A 249 9.26 0.30 -1.02
C ILE A 249 8.84 1.36 0.00
N ASP A 250 8.00 2.31 -0.41
CA ASP A 250 7.51 3.36 0.47
C ASP A 250 6.69 2.81 1.63
N MET A 251 5.82 1.83 1.38
CA MET A 251 5.06 1.14 2.43
C MET A 251 5.96 0.31 3.35
N LEU A 252 6.88 -0.50 2.80
CA LEU A 252 7.81 -1.31 3.62
C LEU A 252 8.69 -0.43 4.52
N TYR A 253 9.06 0.76 4.06
CA TYR A 253 9.85 1.71 4.85
C TYR A 253 9.10 2.25 6.07
N THR A 254 7.76 2.20 6.08
CA THR A 254 6.95 2.60 7.24
C THR A 254 6.80 1.50 8.30
N LEU A 255 7.18 0.25 7.96
CA LEU A 255 7.11 -0.89 8.86
C LEU A 255 8.36 -0.99 9.73
N ASP A 256 8.30 -1.86 10.74
CA ASP A 256 9.48 -2.15 11.56
C ASP A 256 10.61 -2.72 10.71
N GLN A 257 11.84 -2.31 11.01
CA GLN A 257 13.02 -2.68 10.24
C GLN A 257 13.28 -4.20 10.23
N SER A 258 12.82 -4.93 11.24
CA SER A 258 12.93 -6.40 11.33
C SER A 258 11.81 -7.15 10.61
N SER A 259 10.80 -6.46 10.08
CA SER A 259 9.63 -7.09 9.44
C SER A 259 9.95 -7.66 8.05
N VAL A 260 10.99 -7.14 7.38
CA VAL A 260 11.39 -7.55 6.04
C VAL A 260 12.70 -8.30 6.11
N SER A 261 12.81 -9.46 5.44
CA SER A 261 14.07 -10.21 5.42
C SER A 261 15.13 -9.55 4.54
N CYS A 262 16.41 -9.65 4.92
CA CYS A 262 17.55 -9.17 4.13
C CYS A 262 17.52 -9.73 2.69
N LYS A 263 17.21 -11.03 2.56
CA LYS A 263 17.03 -11.71 1.27
C LYS A 263 15.96 -11.03 0.39
N SER A 264 14.82 -10.66 0.97
CA SER A 264 13.75 -9.97 0.26
C SER A 264 14.19 -8.59 -0.22
N LEU A 265 14.89 -7.82 0.63
CA LEU A 265 15.38 -6.48 0.29
C LEU A 265 16.40 -6.52 -0.87
N PHE A 266 17.36 -7.46 -0.85
CA PHE A 266 18.26 -7.67 -1.99
C PHE A 266 17.55 -8.19 -3.24
N GLY A 267 16.47 -8.96 -3.08
CA GLY A 267 15.58 -9.32 -4.19
C GLY A 267 14.96 -8.08 -4.84
N PHE A 268 14.45 -7.14 -4.03
CA PHE A 268 13.93 -5.85 -4.49
C PHE A 268 15.01 -5.00 -5.16
N LEU A 269 16.23 -4.97 -4.60
CA LEU A 269 17.35 -4.27 -5.20
C LEU A 269 17.61 -4.78 -6.62
N ARG A 270 17.73 -6.09 -6.80
CA ARG A 270 17.97 -6.71 -8.12
C ARG A 270 16.88 -6.38 -9.13
N VAL A 271 15.62 -6.42 -8.71
CA VAL A 271 14.48 -6.04 -9.55
C VAL A 271 14.52 -4.54 -9.89
N SER A 272 14.90 -3.71 -8.93
CA SER A 272 14.96 -2.24 -9.09
C SER A 272 16.04 -1.75 -10.04
N LEU A 273 17.12 -2.51 -10.25
CA LEU A 273 18.20 -2.13 -11.17
C LEU A 273 17.72 -2.01 -12.63
N SER A 274 16.65 -2.74 -12.98
CA SER A 274 16.02 -2.67 -14.29
C SER A 274 15.05 -1.49 -14.45
N PHE A 275 14.82 -0.71 -13.39
CA PHE A 275 13.84 0.37 -13.37
C PHE A 275 14.46 1.71 -12.97
N ASN A 276 13.91 2.79 -13.50
CA ASN A 276 14.29 4.15 -13.12
C ASN A 276 13.54 4.59 -11.86
N LEU A 277 13.84 3.94 -10.72
CA LEU A 277 13.25 4.33 -9.44
C LEU A 277 13.55 5.80 -9.12
N SER A 278 12.60 6.45 -8.46
CA SER A 278 12.74 7.75 -7.84
C SER A 278 13.91 7.73 -6.86
N LYS A 279 14.58 8.87 -6.74
CA LYS A 279 15.71 9.02 -5.81
C LYS A 279 15.29 8.73 -4.36
N SER A 280 14.06 9.09 -4.00
CA SER A 280 13.49 8.85 -2.66
C SER A 280 13.36 7.35 -2.38
N SER A 281 12.65 6.62 -3.24
CA SER A 281 12.41 5.18 -3.05
C SER A 281 13.72 4.40 -3.10
N ARG A 282 14.65 4.75 -4.02
CA ARG A 282 16.00 4.14 -4.03
C ARG A 282 16.71 4.34 -2.70
N SER A 283 16.73 5.57 -2.17
CA SER A 283 17.42 5.86 -0.90
C SER A 283 16.79 5.12 0.28
N LYS A 284 15.46 4.96 0.30
CA LYS A 284 14.75 4.18 1.33
C LYS A 284 15.12 2.70 1.26
N LEU A 285 15.13 2.11 0.06
CA LEU A 285 15.55 0.72 -0.15
C LEU A 285 16.99 0.50 0.28
N GLU A 286 17.91 1.37 -0.15
CA GLU A 286 19.32 1.31 0.24
C GLU A 286 19.50 1.43 1.75
N SER A 287 18.72 2.28 2.41
CA SER A 287 18.74 2.43 3.86
C SER A 287 18.26 1.17 4.57
N MET A 288 17.14 0.57 4.13
CA MET A 288 16.63 -0.68 4.70
C MET A 288 17.64 -1.83 4.56
N ILE A 289 18.32 -1.94 3.41
CA ILE A 289 19.39 -2.91 3.19
C ILE A 289 20.57 -2.63 4.12
N GLY A 290 21.02 -1.37 4.16
CA GLY A 290 22.10 -0.93 5.04
C GLY A 290 21.85 -1.29 6.50
N TYR A 291 20.61 -1.13 6.97
CA TYR A 291 20.24 -1.50 8.33
C TYR A 291 20.47 -2.98 8.65
N GLN A 292 20.40 -3.88 7.68
CA GLN A 292 20.54 -5.33 7.86
C GLN A 292 21.87 -5.88 7.31
N MET A 293 22.89 -5.03 7.19
CA MET A 293 24.22 -5.42 6.68
C MET A 293 24.85 -6.60 7.45
N ASP A 294 24.55 -6.75 8.74
CA ASP A 294 25.03 -7.85 9.58
C ASP A 294 24.44 -9.23 9.21
N GLN A 295 23.41 -9.24 8.35
CA GLN A 295 22.74 -10.42 7.82
C GLN A 295 23.03 -10.66 6.33
N ALA A 296 23.77 -9.77 5.68
CA ALA A 296 24.10 -9.88 4.26
C ALA A 296 25.25 -10.87 4.02
N THR A 297 25.28 -11.47 2.83
CA THR A 297 26.40 -12.28 2.35
C THR A 297 27.24 -11.52 1.32
N LEU A 298 28.44 -12.00 1.03
CA LEU A 298 29.30 -11.41 -0.01
C LEU A 298 28.55 -11.32 -1.36
N ASP A 299 27.88 -12.40 -1.78
CA ASP A 299 27.07 -12.44 -3.01
C ASP A 299 25.95 -11.38 -3.07
N ASN A 300 25.49 -10.89 -1.92
CA ASN A 300 24.52 -9.80 -1.88
C ASN A 300 25.15 -8.45 -2.26
N LEU A 301 26.43 -8.25 -1.91
CA LEU A 301 27.18 -7.01 -2.18
C LEU A 301 27.77 -6.94 -3.58
N LEU A 302 27.90 -8.07 -4.28
CA LEU A 302 28.41 -8.17 -5.65
C LEU A 302 27.37 -7.68 -6.68
N VAL A 303 27.03 -6.39 -6.59
CA VAL A 303 26.11 -5.70 -7.50
C VAL A 303 26.92 -5.09 -8.65
N PRO A 304 26.57 -5.35 -9.93
CA PRO A 304 27.29 -4.78 -11.07
C PRO A 304 27.29 -3.25 -11.05
N SER A 305 28.36 -2.64 -11.54
CA SER A 305 28.44 -1.19 -11.67
C SER A 305 27.42 -0.64 -12.69
N PRO A 306 26.93 0.60 -12.51
CA PRO A 306 26.07 1.23 -13.48
C PRO A 306 26.74 1.39 -14.84
N HIS A 307 25.96 1.36 -15.92
CA HIS A 307 26.46 1.55 -17.29
C HIS A 307 27.34 2.80 -17.43
N GLY A 308 28.47 2.66 -18.15
CA GLY A 308 29.45 3.74 -18.32
C GLY A 308 30.53 3.79 -17.23
N THR A 309 30.53 2.83 -16.31
CA THR A 309 31.56 2.66 -15.29
C THR A 309 32.55 1.57 -15.70
N ASN A 310 33.85 1.77 -15.46
CA ASN A 310 34.90 0.85 -15.93
C ASN A 310 35.25 -0.28 -14.94
N TYR A 311 34.86 -0.16 -13.67
CA TYR A 311 35.08 -1.19 -12.65
C TYR A 311 33.84 -2.09 -12.53
N LEU A 312 34.01 -3.33 -12.06
CA LEU A 312 33.02 -4.40 -12.15
C LEU A 312 31.82 -4.24 -11.21
N TYR A 313 32.06 -3.84 -9.96
CA TYR A 313 31.05 -3.81 -8.89
C TYR A 313 30.77 -2.41 -8.35
N ASP A 314 29.52 -2.08 -8.02
CA ASP A 314 29.14 -0.76 -7.47
C ASP A 314 29.60 -0.56 -6.01
N VAL A 315 30.87 -0.19 -5.87
CA VAL A 315 31.47 0.18 -4.58
C VAL A 315 30.74 1.34 -3.90
N ASN A 316 30.18 2.29 -4.67
CA ASN A 316 29.47 3.42 -4.08
C ASN A 316 28.17 2.98 -3.42
N LEU A 317 27.50 1.96 -3.96
CA LEU A 317 26.29 1.38 -3.38
C LEU A 317 26.60 0.71 -2.03
N VAL A 318 27.66 -0.09 -1.97
CA VAL A 318 28.09 -0.74 -0.73
C VAL A 318 28.47 0.29 0.34
N LEU A 319 29.17 1.36 -0.03
CA LEU A 319 29.46 2.48 0.87
C LEU A 319 28.18 3.17 1.39
N ARG A 320 27.11 3.25 0.59
CA ARG A 320 25.81 3.79 1.05
C ARG A 320 25.12 2.83 2.03
N PHE A 321 25.17 1.52 1.80
CA PHE A 321 24.66 0.53 2.76
C PHE A 321 25.40 0.63 4.10
N LEU A 322 26.72 0.70 4.06
CA LEU A 322 27.56 0.81 5.24
C LEU A 322 27.31 2.11 6.01
N LYS A 323 27.14 3.23 5.29
CA LYS A 323 26.75 4.50 5.90
C LYS A 323 25.41 4.37 6.63
N ALA A 324 24.41 3.74 6.02
CA ALA A 324 23.11 3.52 6.65
C ALA A 324 23.21 2.58 7.87
N PHE A 325 24.02 1.52 7.81
CA PHE A 325 24.29 0.64 8.94
C PHE A 325 24.82 1.40 10.16
N ILE A 326 25.83 2.25 9.94
CA ILE A 326 26.46 3.05 11.01
C ILE A 326 25.47 4.09 11.56
N GLN A 327 24.69 4.75 10.68
CA GLN A 327 23.69 5.73 11.08
C GLN A 327 22.55 5.12 11.91
N ARG A 328 22.23 3.83 11.70
CA ARG A 328 21.16 3.10 12.42
C ARG A 328 21.38 3.03 13.93
N GLY A 329 22.61 2.76 14.36
CA GLY A 329 22.90 2.44 15.77
C GLY A 329 23.64 3.52 16.54
N GLY A 330 24.01 4.64 15.90
CA GLY A 330 25.04 5.51 16.46
C GLY A 330 26.29 4.70 16.87
N PHE A 331 27.14 5.22 17.74
CA PHE A 331 28.24 4.44 18.33
C PHE A 331 27.77 3.34 19.32
N GLN A 332 26.48 2.96 19.31
CA GLN A 332 25.87 1.92 20.16
C GLN A 332 25.39 0.68 19.37
N VAL A 333 25.89 0.45 18.15
CA VAL A 333 25.74 -0.87 17.52
C VAL A 333 26.42 -1.90 18.42
N SER A 334 25.70 -2.96 18.81
CA SER A 334 26.27 -4.08 19.55
C SER A 334 27.53 -4.59 18.84
N LEU A 335 28.55 -4.99 19.62
CA LEU A 335 29.86 -5.40 19.11
C LEU A 335 29.74 -6.51 18.05
N MET A 336 28.80 -7.45 18.25
CA MET A 336 28.62 -8.62 17.38
C MET A 336 28.16 -8.26 15.94
N PRO A 337 27.08 -7.50 15.72
CA PRO A 337 26.74 -7.00 14.38
C PRO A 337 27.87 -6.21 13.72
N MET A 338 28.58 -5.36 14.47
CA MET A 338 29.67 -4.56 13.95
C MET A 338 30.82 -5.43 13.42
N GLN A 339 31.23 -6.45 14.19
CA GLN A 339 32.26 -7.42 13.79
C GLN A 339 31.87 -8.25 12.57
N LYS A 340 30.60 -8.65 12.47
CA LYS A 340 30.07 -9.35 11.28
C LYS A 340 30.18 -8.47 10.03
N VAL A 341 29.77 -7.20 10.14
CA VAL A 341 29.86 -6.26 9.01
C VAL A 341 31.31 -5.97 8.65
N ALA A 342 32.22 -5.82 9.63
CA ALA A 342 33.64 -5.65 9.36
C ALA A 342 34.24 -6.85 8.60
N SER A 343 33.92 -8.07 9.05
CA SER A 343 34.36 -9.29 8.36
C SER A 343 33.81 -9.39 6.93
N LEU A 344 32.55 -9.01 6.72
CA LEU A 344 31.94 -8.97 5.39
C LEU A 344 32.60 -7.91 4.49
N MET A 345 32.93 -6.74 5.04
CA MET A 345 33.61 -5.68 4.32
C MET A 345 35.04 -6.06 3.93
N ASP A 346 35.77 -6.77 4.79
CA ASP A 346 37.12 -7.25 4.47
C ASP A 346 37.07 -8.28 3.33
N LEU A 347 36.08 -9.19 3.33
CA LEU A 347 35.84 -10.11 2.20
C LEU A 347 35.49 -9.36 0.91
N TYR A 348 34.61 -8.36 0.99
CA TYR A 348 34.26 -7.54 -0.17
C TYR A 348 35.45 -6.75 -0.71
N MET A 349 36.28 -6.17 0.17
CA MET A 349 37.50 -5.47 -0.23
C MET A 349 38.47 -6.40 -0.95
N ALA A 350 38.66 -7.62 -0.46
CA ALA A 350 39.52 -8.61 -1.13
C ALA A 350 38.97 -9.01 -2.51
N GLU A 351 37.64 -9.09 -2.67
CA GLU A 351 37.01 -9.42 -3.95
C GLU A 351 37.13 -8.29 -5.00
N VAL A 352 37.05 -7.03 -4.58
CA VAL A 352 37.18 -5.88 -5.51
C VAL A 352 38.61 -5.40 -5.71
N ALA A 353 39.55 -5.80 -4.85
CA ALA A 353 40.95 -5.40 -4.92
C ALA A 353 41.62 -5.70 -6.27
N PRO A 354 41.38 -6.87 -6.91
CA PRO A 354 42.04 -7.20 -8.18
C PRO A 354 41.50 -6.47 -9.42
N ASP A 355 40.54 -5.55 -9.26
CA ASP A 355 39.96 -4.78 -10.36
C ASP A 355 40.88 -3.60 -10.75
N PRO A 356 41.55 -3.63 -11.93
CA PRO A 356 42.49 -2.58 -12.34
C PRO A 356 41.81 -1.23 -12.61
N CYS A 357 40.50 -1.22 -12.80
CA CYS A 357 39.72 0.00 -13.01
C CYS A 357 39.23 0.63 -11.69
N LEU A 358 39.43 -0.04 -10.54
CA LEU A 358 39.04 0.48 -9.25
C LEU A 358 39.98 1.60 -8.80
N LYS A 359 39.41 2.80 -8.60
CA LYS A 359 40.20 3.96 -8.18
C LYS A 359 40.73 3.82 -6.74
N PRO A 360 41.99 4.19 -6.45
CA PRO A 360 42.53 4.18 -5.09
C PRO A 360 41.70 4.95 -4.07
N SER A 361 41.08 6.06 -4.47
CA SER A 361 40.20 6.85 -3.59
C SER A 361 38.97 6.07 -3.10
N LYS A 362 38.45 5.13 -3.90
CA LYS A 362 37.30 4.29 -3.54
C LYS A 362 37.71 3.14 -2.64
N PHE A 363 38.84 2.50 -2.96
CA PHE A 363 39.41 1.46 -2.12
C PHE A 363 39.75 2.01 -0.72
N LEU A 364 40.35 3.20 -0.66
CA LEU A 364 40.60 3.92 0.58
C LEU A 364 39.32 4.24 1.36
N ALA A 365 38.24 4.61 0.65
CA ALA A 365 36.95 4.87 1.27
C ALA A 365 36.36 3.61 1.93
N LEU A 366 36.51 2.43 1.31
CA LEU A 366 36.11 1.15 1.90
C LEU A 366 36.92 0.85 3.17
N ALA A 367 38.25 0.98 3.09
CA ALA A 367 39.15 0.71 4.22
C ALA A 367 38.83 1.59 5.44
N LYS A 368 38.49 2.87 5.20
CA LYS A 368 38.20 3.85 6.26
C LYS A 368 36.74 3.91 6.72
N ALA A 369 35.85 3.13 6.12
CA ALA A 369 34.42 3.28 6.38
C ALA A 369 33.98 2.75 7.76
N LEU A 370 34.76 1.87 8.38
CA LEU A 370 34.49 1.31 9.70
C LEU A 370 35.58 1.74 10.71
N PRO A 371 35.22 1.92 12.01
CA PRO A 371 36.20 2.21 13.04
C PRO A 371 37.10 0.99 13.31
N ASP A 372 38.32 1.23 13.79
CA ASP A 372 39.28 0.16 14.08
C ASP A 372 38.76 -0.85 15.12
N SER A 373 37.93 -0.39 16.07
CA SER A 373 37.29 -1.22 17.09
C SER A 373 36.28 -2.23 16.53
N ALA A 374 35.89 -2.11 15.25
CA ALA A 374 34.99 -3.06 14.60
C ALA A 374 35.68 -4.39 14.28
N ARG A 375 37.01 -4.43 14.27
CA ARG A 375 37.81 -5.59 13.86
C ARG A 375 38.54 -6.19 15.07
N GLU A 376 38.51 -7.51 15.16
CA GLU A 376 39.33 -8.26 16.13
C GLU A 376 40.79 -8.41 15.65
N SER A 377 40.98 -8.55 14.34
CA SER A 377 42.27 -8.54 13.67
C SER A 377 42.17 -7.75 12.36
N GLN A 378 43.27 -7.10 11.99
CA GLN A 378 43.40 -6.32 10.76
C GLN A 378 43.98 -7.15 9.60
N ASP A 379 44.34 -8.42 9.82
CA ASP A 379 45.06 -9.23 8.83
C ASP A 379 44.31 -9.35 7.49
N LYS A 380 42.99 -9.54 7.54
CA LYS A 380 42.16 -9.65 6.33
C LYS A 380 42.09 -8.34 5.55
N MET A 381 42.02 -7.21 6.26
CA MET A 381 42.05 -5.89 5.64
C MET A 381 43.42 -5.62 5.01
N TYR A 382 44.52 -5.93 5.70
CA TYR A 382 45.87 -5.80 5.16
C TYR A 382 46.09 -6.71 3.95
N HIS A 383 45.58 -7.93 3.96
CA HIS A 383 45.61 -8.81 2.80
C HIS A 383 44.87 -8.21 1.59
N ALA A 384 43.68 -7.65 1.78
CA ALA A 384 42.97 -6.95 0.71
C ALA A 384 43.75 -5.74 0.17
N ILE A 385 44.44 -5.00 1.05
CA ILE A 385 45.30 -3.87 0.66
C ILE A 385 46.49 -4.35 -0.18
N ASP A 386 47.11 -5.46 0.21
CA ASP A 386 48.23 -6.06 -0.53
C ASP A 386 47.80 -6.46 -1.94
N LEU A 387 46.69 -7.20 -2.07
CA LEU A 387 46.09 -7.56 -3.37
C LEU A 387 45.79 -6.33 -4.25
N PHE A 388 45.36 -5.22 -3.64
CA PHE A 388 45.06 -3.99 -4.38
C PHE A 388 46.34 -3.33 -4.92
N PHE A 389 47.44 -3.38 -4.17
CA PHE A 389 48.73 -2.85 -4.62
C PHE A 389 49.40 -3.74 -5.66
N GLU A 390 49.23 -5.06 -5.60
CA GLU A 390 49.74 -5.97 -6.62
C GLU A 390 49.19 -5.66 -8.03
N VAL A 391 47.94 -5.18 -8.13
CA VAL A 391 47.29 -4.85 -9.41
C VAL A 391 47.57 -3.42 -9.89
N LEU A 392 48.04 -2.53 -9.02
CA LEU A 392 48.43 -1.17 -9.38
C LEU A 392 49.80 -1.07 -10.07
N HIS A 393 50.59 -2.15 -9.98
CA HIS A 393 51.90 -2.31 -10.62
C HIS A 393 51.79 -3.19 -11.86
#